data_AF-A0A5D3IXC3-F1
#
_entry.id   AF-A0A5D3IXC3-F1
#
_cell.length_a   1.000
_cell.length_b   1.000
_cell.length_c   1.000
_cell.angle_alpha   90.00
_cell.angle_beta   90.00
_cell.angle_gamma   90.00
#
_symmetry.space_group_name_H-M   'P 1'
#
loop_
_entity.id
_entity.type
_entity.pdbx_description
1 polymer ?
#
loop_
_entity_poly.entity_id
_entity_poly.type
_entity_poly.pdbx_seq_one_letter_code
_entity_poly.pdbx_strand_id
1 'polypeptide(L)' 'MKITRLTTYRLPPRWMFLKVETDEGVTGWGEPVIEGRARTVEAAVHELSYYL' A
#
# COMPACT_ATOMS: atom_id res chain seq x y z
N MET A 1 3.93 18.31 4.89
CA MET A 1 3.15 17.14 4.47
C MET A 1 3.96 16.36 3.46
N LYS A 2 4.60 15.29 3.92
CA LYS A 2 5.38 14.33 3.12
C LYS A 2 4.95 12.92 3.48
N ILE A 3 4.95 12.02 2.50
CA ILE A 3 4.71 10.59 2.76
C ILE A 3 5.99 9.99 3.38
N THR A 4 5.84 9.25 4.47
CA THR A 4 6.96 8.69 5.23
C THR A 4 7.01 7.17 5.16
N ARG A 5 5.86 6.50 4.93
CA ARG A 5 5.81 5.04 4.84
C ARG A 5 4.60 4.53 4.08
N LEU A 6 4.81 3.44 3.33
CA LEU A 6 3.78 2.63 2.70
C LEU A 6 3.82 1.24 3.32
N THR A 7 2.68 0.73 3.76
CA THR A 7 2.56 -0.63 4.32
C THR A 7 1.42 -1.38 3.67
N THR A 8 1.69 -2.58 3.16
CA THR A 8 0.68 -3.47 2.59
C THR A 8 0.25 -4.53 3.61
N TYR A 9 -1.05 -4.80 3.66
CA TYR A 9 -1.66 -5.84 4.50
C TYR A 9 -2.48 -6.76 3.62
N ARG A 10 -2.11 -8.03 3.51
CA ARG A 10 -2.89 -9.04 2.79
C ARG A 10 -3.92 -9.65 3.73
N LEU A 11 -5.20 -9.58 3.37
CA LEU A 11 -6.30 -10.07 4.19
C LEU A 11 -7.11 -11.16 3.47
N PRO A 12 -7.67 -12.13 4.20
CA PRO A 12 -8.63 -13.07 3.64
C PRO A 12 -9.88 -12.37 3.07
N PRO A 13 -10.56 -12.95 2.06
CA PRO A 13 -10.12 -14.10 1.27
C PRO A 13 -9.10 -13.72 0.18
N ARG A 14 -9.09 -12.46 -0.28
CA ARG A 14 -8.27 -11.99 -1.40
C ARG A 14 -8.08 -10.46 -1.41
N TRP A 15 -8.09 -9.83 -0.24
CA TRP A 15 -7.96 -8.39 -0.10
C TRP A 15 -6.51 -7.98 0.14
N MET A 16 -6.20 -6.73 -0.21
CA MET A 16 -4.96 -6.09 0.23
C MET A 16 -5.26 -4.64 0.57
N PHE A 17 -4.99 -4.24 1.81
CA PHE A 17 -5.02 -2.84 2.20
C PHE A 17 -3.63 -2.21 2.07
N LEU A 18 -3.61 -0.96 1.66
CA LEU A 18 -2.43 -0.10 1.64
C LEU A 18 -2.64 1.02 2.66
N LYS A 19 -1.73 1.13 3.62
CA LYS A 19 -1.63 2.24 4.55
C LYS A 19 -0.55 3.19 4.08
N VAL A 20 -0.89 4.48 3.96
CA VAL A 20 0.04 5.56 3.63
C VAL A 20 0.15 6.49 4.84
N GLU A 21 1.36 6.66 5.37
CA GLU A 21 1.63 7.49 6.54
C GLU A 21 2.39 8.75 6.13
N THR A 22 2.15 9.84 6.86
CA THR A 22 2.79 11.14 6.62
C THR A 22 3.59 11.63 7.83
N ASP A 23 4.47 12.61 7.62
CA ASP A 23 5.23 13.30 8.67
C ASP A 23 4.35 14.13 9.63
N GLU A 24 3.11 14.41 9.25
CA GLU A 24 2.13 15.15 10.05
C GLU A 24 1.17 14.23 10.83
N GLY A 25 1.39 12.91 10.80
CA GLY A 25 0.56 11.93 11.52
C GLY A 25 -0.79 11.61 10.84
N VAL A 26 -1.07 12.19 9.67
CA VAL A 26 -2.24 11.84 8.85
C VAL A 26 -1.99 10.49 8.18
N THR A 27 -3.00 9.61 8.20
CA THR A 27 -2.96 8.28 7.58
C THR A 27 -4.04 8.16 6.50
N GLY A 28 -3.64 7.77 5.30
CA GLY A 28 -4.53 7.38 4.21
C GLY A 28 -4.64 5.86 4.06
N TRP A 29 -5.78 5.40 3.55
CA TRP A 29 -6.04 3.99 3.26
C TRP A 29 -6.46 3.79 1.81
N GLY A 30 -5.98 2.72 1.19
CA GLY A 30 -6.38 2.28 -0.14
C GLY A 30 -6.47 0.75 -0.25
N GLU A 31 -7.02 0.26 -1.35
CA GLU A 31 -7.20 -1.18 -1.61
C GLU A 31 -6.76 -1.52 -3.05
N PRO A 32 -5.47 -1.84 -3.28
CA PRO A 32 -4.95 -1.97 -4.65
C PRO A 32 -5.07 -3.39 -5.26
N VAL A 33 -5.58 -4.39 -4.54
CA VAL A 33 -5.49 -5.80 -4.97
C VAL A 33 -6.26 -6.07 -6.27
N ILE A 34 -5.68 -6.90 -7.13
CA ILE A 34 -6.36 -7.53 -8.26
C ILE A 34 -6.44 -9.04 -7.98
N GLU A 35 -7.60 -9.65 -8.25
CA GLU A 35 -7.82 -11.07 -8.00
C GLU A 35 -6.73 -11.94 -8.66
N GLY A 36 -6.10 -12.81 -7.85
CA GLY A 36 -5.06 -13.73 -8.31
C GLY A 36 -3.65 -13.14 -8.47
N ARG A 37 -3.45 -11.82 -8.30
CA ARG A 37 -2.14 -11.15 -8.52
C ARG A 37 -1.60 -10.39 -7.31
N ALA A 38 -2.05 -10.74 -6.10
CA ALA A 38 -1.72 -10.01 -4.86
C ALA A 38 -0.21 -9.71 -4.66
N ARG A 39 0.68 -10.70 -4.87
CA ARG A 39 2.13 -10.51 -4.70
C ARG A 39 2.76 -9.59 -5.76
N THR A 40 2.28 -9.66 -7.00
CA THR A 40 2.75 -8.80 -8.08
C THR A 40 2.32 -7.36 -7.84
N VAL A 41 1.08 -7.15 -7.41
CA VAL A 41 0.57 -5.82 -7.05
C VAL A 41 1.30 -5.28 -5.82
N GLU A 42 1.55 -6.11 -4.81
CA GLU A 42 2.32 -5.71 -3.62
C GLU A 42 3.74 -5.23 -4.00
N ALA A 43 4.43 -5.98 -4.86
CA ALA A 43 5.74 -5.56 -5.37
C ALA A 43 5.65 -4.23 -6.13
N ALA A 44 4.66 -4.06 -7.01
CA ALA A 44 4.46 -2.82 -7.74
C ALA A 44 4.21 -1.61 -6.82
N VAL A 45 3.45 -1.78 -5.73
CA VAL A 45 3.25 -0.72 -4.72
C VAL A 45 4.60 -0.31 -4.10
N HIS A 46 5.44 -1.27 -3.74
CA HIS A 46 6.75 -1.00 -3.14
C HIS A 46 7.74 -0.42 -4.16
N GLU A 47 7.71 -0.82 -5.42
CA GLU A 47 8.53 -0.19 -6.49
C GLU A 47 8.13 1.27 -6.72
N LEU A 48 6.83 1.56 -6.76
CA LEU A 48 6.32 2.93 -6.92
C LEU A 48 6.61 3.82 -5.70
N SER A 49 6.92 3.24 -4.53
CA SER A 49 7.29 4.02 -3.35
C SER A 49 8.56 4.84 -3.52
N TYR A 50 9.41 4.50 -4.50
CA TYR A 50 10.61 5.26 -4.84
C TYR A 50 10.33 6.70 -5.33
N TYR A 51 9.12 6.99 -5.81
CA TYR A 51 8.75 8.32 -6.31
C TYR A 51 8.33 9.31 -5.21
N LEU A 52 8.41 8.92 -3.94
CA LEU A 52 7.86 9.65 -2.80
C LEU A 52 8.92 10.37 -1.97
#